data_AF-A0A3L6QRS3-F1
#
_entry.id   AF-A0A3L6QRS3-F1
#
_cell.length_a   1.000
_cell.length_b   1.000
_cell.length_c   1.000
_cell.angle_alpha   90.00
_cell.angle_beta   90.00
_cell.angle_gamma   90.00
#
_symmetry.space_group_name_H-M   'P 1'
#
loop_
_entity.id
_entity.type
_entity.pdbx_description
1 polymer ?
#
loop_
_entity_poly.entity_id
_entity_poly.type
_entity_poly.pdbx_seq_one_letter_code
_entity_poly.pdbx_strand_id
1 'polypeptide(L)'
;MRHSTRVKDEEGHPAFALVNKATGLAIKHSLGQSHPVKLVPYNPDYQDESVLWTESKDVGKGFRCIRMVNNIYLNFDAFHGDKDHGGVRDGTTVVLWEWCKGHNQSWKILPWGDEAYAPPQQPAYGYPGGSQPGAYPLPPAHQEPGYGYGYRPPPGVPGGYAPPPPHHHQEPGYGGYRPPPPGNAPGYSNLPRALASEATVRVYCKADEGYSLTVRNGTVRLAPTNPRDDFQYWVKDMRHSASIKDEEGYPAFALVNKATGEAIKHSLGQSHPVKLVPYNYNPEEEDASVLWTESRDVGNGFRCIRMVNNTYLNLDAFHGDKAHGGVRDGTTVVLWEWAKGDNQRWKIVPWCKYFM
;
A
#
# COMPACT_ATOMS: atom_id res chain seq x y z
N MET A 1 -21.41 -3.08 0.53
CA MET A 1 -19.94 -3.29 0.54
C MET A 1 -19.59 -4.31 -0.51
N ARG A 2 -18.51 -4.14 -1.27
CA ARG A 2 -18.00 -5.16 -2.19
C ARG A 2 -16.63 -5.61 -1.68
N HIS A 3 -16.51 -6.88 -1.30
CA HIS A 3 -15.22 -7.47 -0.98
C HIS A 3 -14.55 -7.93 -2.27
N SER A 4 -13.29 -7.56 -2.45
CA SER A 4 -12.43 -8.11 -3.49
C SER A 4 -11.81 -9.40 -2.98
N THR A 5 -12.00 -10.50 -3.72
CA THR A 5 -11.26 -11.74 -3.47
C THR A 5 -9.87 -11.71 -4.11
N ARG A 6 -9.62 -10.74 -5.01
CA ARG A 6 -8.36 -10.58 -5.76
C ARG A 6 -7.30 -9.84 -4.96
N VAL A 7 -7.72 -8.91 -4.11
CA VAL A 7 -6.83 -8.11 -3.27
C VAL A 7 -6.97 -8.56 -1.83
N LYS A 8 -5.86 -8.85 -1.19
CA LYS A 8 -5.77 -9.26 0.20
C LYS A 8 -4.66 -8.49 0.91
N ASP A 9 -4.78 -8.34 2.22
CA ASP A 9 -3.65 -7.87 3.02
C ASP A 9 -2.61 -8.98 3.25
N GLU A 10 -1.55 -8.64 3.98
CA GLU A 10 -0.45 -9.52 4.35
C GLU A 10 -0.90 -10.79 5.10
N GLU A 11 -1.99 -10.72 5.88
CA GLU A 11 -2.58 -11.85 6.59
C GLU A 11 -3.55 -12.67 5.72
N GLY A 12 -3.79 -12.25 4.48
CA GLY A 12 -4.66 -12.92 3.52
C GLY A 12 -6.15 -12.54 3.64
N HIS A 13 -6.49 -11.50 4.39
CA HIS A 13 -7.87 -11.02 4.52
C HIS A 13 -8.30 -10.22 3.29
N PRO A 14 -9.52 -10.45 2.75
CA PRO A 14 -9.99 -9.80 1.53
C PRO A 14 -10.24 -8.31 1.74
N ALA A 15 -9.81 -7.51 0.77
CA ALA A 15 -9.97 -6.06 0.82
C ALA A 15 -11.37 -5.59 0.41
N PHE A 16 -11.77 -4.42 0.88
CA PHE A 16 -13.01 -3.72 0.50
C PHE A 16 -12.80 -2.21 0.51
N ALA A 17 -13.69 -1.49 -0.17
CA ALA A 17 -13.82 -0.03 -0.05
C ALA A 17 -15.05 0.34 0.79
N LEU A 18 -14.90 1.32 1.67
CA LEU A 18 -15.99 1.95 2.42
C LEU A 18 -16.40 3.23 1.71
N VAL A 19 -17.56 3.19 1.04
CA VAL A 19 -18.07 4.30 0.22
C VAL A 19 -19.35 4.84 0.83
N ASN A 20 -19.39 6.14 1.07
CA ASN A 20 -20.60 6.81 1.49
C ASN A 20 -21.63 6.80 0.34
N LYS A 21 -22.81 6.26 0.59
CA LYS A 21 -23.86 6.10 -0.43
C LYS A 21 -24.41 7.43 -0.95
N ALA A 22 -24.43 8.48 -0.12
CA ALA A 22 -25.01 9.77 -0.48
C ALA A 22 -24.02 10.63 -1.27
N THR A 23 -22.74 10.60 -0.91
CA THR A 23 -21.72 11.47 -1.52
C THR A 23 -20.88 10.78 -2.58
N GLY A 24 -20.85 9.44 -2.60
CA GLY A 24 -19.96 8.66 -3.47
C GLY A 24 -18.48 8.73 -3.07
N LEU A 25 -18.16 9.31 -1.91
CA LEU A 25 -16.78 9.40 -1.42
C LEU A 25 -16.38 8.12 -0.68
N ALA A 26 -15.20 7.59 -0.99
CA ALA A 26 -14.57 6.50 -0.28
C ALA A 26 -13.66 7.02 0.85
N ILE A 27 -13.55 6.24 1.93
CA ILE A 27 -12.55 6.47 2.97
C ILE A 27 -11.17 6.11 2.44
N LYS A 28 -10.24 7.07 2.48
CA LYS A 28 -8.85 6.95 2.03
C LYS A 28 -7.89 6.95 3.22
N HIS A 29 -6.80 6.21 3.08
CA HIS A 29 -5.63 6.27 3.95
C HIS A 29 -5.14 7.71 4.08
N SER A 30 -4.46 8.02 5.18
CA SER A 30 -3.84 9.33 5.40
C SER A 30 -2.35 9.20 5.76
N LEU A 31 -1.77 10.20 6.42
CA LEU A 31 -0.33 10.33 6.64
C LEU A 31 0.26 9.36 7.66
N GLY A 32 -0.56 8.58 8.34
CA GLY A 32 -0.11 7.57 9.31
C GLY A 32 -0.79 7.76 10.66
N GLN A 33 -0.18 7.22 11.71
CA GLN A 33 -0.72 7.27 13.07
C GLN A 33 -1.14 8.68 13.49
N SER A 34 -2.22 8.79 14.25
CA SER A 34 -2.90 10.01 14.72
C SER A 34 -3.60 10.87 13.66
N HIS A 35 -3.42 10.59 12.36
CA HIS A 35 -4.01 11.43 11.32
C HIS A 35 -5.44 10.99 11.00
N PRO A 36 -6.38 11.95 10.83
CA PRO A 36 -7.72 11.64 10.36
C PRO A 36 -7.70 10.93 9.01
N VAL A 37 -8.61 9.97 8.83
CA VAL A 37 -8.84 9.40 7.49
C VAL A 37 -9.39 10.49 6.56
N LYS A 38 -9.13 10.36 5.26
CA LYS A 38 -9.59 11.34 4.26
C LYS A 38 -10.75 10.75 3.45
N LEU A 39 -11.42 11.59 2.68
CA LEU A 39 -12.48 11.20 1.76
C LEU A 39 -12.10 11.60 0.34
N VAL A 40 -12.28 10.69 -0.62
CA VAL A 40 -12.02 10.96 -2.05
C VAL A 40 -13.09 10.36 -2.93
N PRO A 41 -13.32 10.88 -4.15
CA PRO A 41 -14.23 10.25 -5.11
C PRO A 41 -13.88 8.78 -5.34
N TYR A 42 -14.86 7.89 -5.22
CA TYR A 42 -14.65 6.47 -5.48
C TYR A 42 -14.79 6.15 -6.96
N ASN A 43 -13.76 5.56 -7.56
CA ASN A 43 -13.81 5.04 -8.92
C ASN A 43 -13.71 3.50 -8.89
N PRO A 44 -14.80 2.75 -9.18
CA PRO A 44 -14.76 1.28 -9.17
C PRO A 44 -13.94 0.68 -10.33
N ASP A 45 -13.69 1.44 -11.40
CA ASP A 45 -12.96 0.97 -12.58
C ASP A 45 -11.44 1.14 -12.42
N TYR A 46 -11.00 1.84 -11.37
CA TYR A 46 -9.60 2.04 -11.03
C TYR A 46 -9.33 1.51 -9.63
N GLN A 47 -8.47 0.49 -9.53
CA GLN A 47 -8.04 -0.03 -8.24
C GLN A 47 -7.03 0.94 -7.59
N ASP A 48 -7.55 1.86 -6.77
CA ASP A 48 -6.74 2.69 -5.88
C ASP A 48 -6.56 1.98 -4.53
N GLU A 49 -5.36 1.47 -4.27
CA GLU A 49 -5.03 0.80 -3.02
C GLU A 49 -5.23 1.68 -1.79
N SER A 50 -5.12 3.01 -1.94
CA SER A 50 -5.24 3.93 -0.82
C SER A 50 -6.65 4.06 -0.28
N VAL A 51 -7.68 3.50 -0.95
CA VAL A 51 -9.07 3.45 -0.44
C VAL A 51 -9.49 2.04 -0.01
N LEU A 52 -8.56 1.09 -0.03
CA LEU A 52 -8.83 -0.31 0.30
C LEU A 52 -8.46 -0.62 1.76
N TRP A 53 -9.37 -1.32 2.42
CA TRP A 53 -9.31 -1.71 3.82
C TRP A 53 -9.54 -3.21 3.95
N THR A 54 -9.08 -3.80 5.05
CA THR A 54 -9.36 -5.19 5.41
C THR A 54 -9.94 -5.29 6.81
N GLU A 55 -10.70 -6.34 7.07
CA GLU A 55 -11.17 -6.69 8.39
C GLU A 55 -10.24 -7.76 9.00
N SER A 56 -9.87 -7.58 10.27
CA SER A 56 -9.08 -8.56 10.99
C SER A 56 -9.87 -9.83 11.33
N LYS A 57 -9.17 -10.79 11.97
CA LYS A 57 -9.84 -11.80 12.79
C LYS A 57 -10.71 -11.15 13.87
N ASP A 58 -11.70 -11.89 14.35
CA ASP A 58 -12.58 -11.47 15.44
C ASP A 58 -11.74 -11.13 16.69
N VAL A 59 -11.89 -9.91 17.19
CA VAL A 59 -11.21 -9.41 18.41
C VAL A 59 -12.10 -9.53 19.65
N GLY A 60 -13.29 -10.11 19.50
CA GLY A 60 -14.24 -10.40 20.56
C GLY A 60 -15.67 -10.06 20.13
N LYS A 61 -16.61 -10.97 20.41
CA LYS A 61 -18.06 -10.75 20.24
C LYS A 61 -18.47 -10.33 18.82
N GLY A 62 -17.74 -10.76 17.79
CA GLY A 62 -18.04 -10.41 16.40
C GLY A 62 -17.46 -9.07 15.94
N PHE A 63 -16.67 -8.39 16.76
CA PHE A 63 -15.97 -7.15 16.38
C PHE A 63 -14.64 -7.47 15.69
N ARG A 64 -14.20 -6.59 14.81
CA ARG A 64 -12.93 -6.69 14.05
C ARG A 64 -12.27 -5.33 13.97
N CYS A 65 -10.97 -5.29 13.73
CA CYS A 65 -10.27 -4.07 13.34
C CYS A 65 -10.50 -3.83 11.85
N ILE A 66 -10.68 -2.56 11.46
CA ILE A 66 -10.65 -2.14 10.05
C ILE A 66 -9.27 -1.56 9.79
N ARG A 67 -8.45 -2.25 9.00
CA ARG A 67 -7.03 -1.95 8.81
C ARG A 67 -6.74 -1.51 7.37
N MET A 68 -5.67 -0.75 7.15
CA MET A 68 -5.24 -0.49 5.78
C MET A 68 -4.85 -1.80 5.08
N VAL A 69 -5.14 -1.92 3.79
CA VAL A 69 -4.76 -3.13 3.04
C VAL A 69 -3.24 -3.30 2.92
N ASN A 70 -2.48 -2.20 2.88
CA ASN A 70 -1.03 -2.18 2.62
C ASN A 70 -0.18 -1.84 3.85
N ASN A 71 -0.82 -1.63 5.01
CA ASN A 71 -0.18 -1.44 6.30
C ASN A 71 -1.13 -1.91 7.41
N ILE A 72 -1.08 -3.20 7.74
CA ILE A 72 -1.99 -3.79 8.72
C ILE A 72 -1.73 -3.32 10.16
N TYR A 73 -0.63 -2.62 10.40
CA TYR A 73 -0.33 -2.03 11.71
C TYR A 73 -1.19 -0.81 12.01
N LEU A 74 -1.69 -0.11 10.99
CA LEU A 74 -2.57 1.04 11.14
C LEU A 74 -4.03 0.68 10.87
N ASN A 75 -4.89 1.01 11.82
CA ASN A 75 -6.31 0.69 11.81
C ASN A 75 -7.19 1.88 12.21
N PHE A 76 -8.49 1.77 11.97
CA PHE A 76 -9.46 2.76 12.41
C PHE A 76 -9.51 2.87 13.93
N ASP A 77 -9.32 4.09 14.41
CA ASP A 77 -9.47 4.46 15.81
C ASP A 77 -10.48 5.59 15.92
N ALA A 78 -11.51 5.41 16.75
CA ALA A 78 -12.34 6.51 17.18
C ALA A 78 -11.54 7.34 18.19
N PHE A 79 -11.01 8.49 17.74
CA PHE A 79 -10.01 9.25 18.48
C PHE A 79 -10.57 9.73 19.82
N HIS A 80 -9.89 9.36 20.92
CA HIS A 80 -10.36 9.60 22.29
C HIS A 80 -11.78 9.05 22.56
N GLY A 81 -12.18 8.02 21.81
CA GLY A 81 -13.48 7.36 21.91
C GLY A 81 -13.55 6.27 22.98
N ASP A 82 -12.45 6.01 23.69
CA ASP A 82 -12.42 5.10 24.83
C ASP A 82 -12.99 5.77 26.10
N LYS A 83 -13.27 4.95 27.12
CA LYS A 83 -13.94 5.42 28.34
C LYS A 83 -13.09 6.38 29.16
N ASP A 84 -11.76 6.27 29.10
CA ASP A 84 -10.85 7.10 29.88
C ASP A 84 -10.82 8.54 29.32
N HIS A 85 -11.21 8.72 28.05
CA HIS A 85 -11.31 10.01 27.38
C HIS A 85 -12.77 10.50 27.15
N GLY A 86 -13.75 9.87 27.80
CA GLY A 86 -15.16 10.28 27.78
C GLY A 86 -16.03 9.59 26.73
N GLY A 87 -15.48 8.62 26.00
CA GLY A 87 -16.21 7.79 25.05
C GLY A 87 -16.46 8.45 23.69
N VAL A 88 -16.97 7.64 22.75
CA VAL A 88 -17.46 8.12 21.45
C VAL A 88 -18.63 9.10 21.65
N ARG A 89 -18.57 10.24 20.96
CA ARG A 89 -19.57 11.30 20.98
C ARG A 89 -19.79 11.88 19.57
N ASP A 90 -20.79 12.73 19.42
CA ASP A 90 -20.99 13.45 18.17
C ASP A 90 -19.73 14.26 17.81
N GLY A 91 -19.33 14.18 16.54
CA GLY A 91 -18.07 14.74 16.05
C GLY A 91 -16.79 13.98 16.42
N THR A 92 -16.85 12.79 17.02
CA THR A 92 -15.65 11.96 17.23
C THR A 92 -14.99 11.62 15.88
N THR A 93 -13.78 12.12 15.68
CA THR A 93 -12.98 11.88 14.46
C THR A 93 -12.49 10.43 14.41
N VAL A 94 -12.55 9.83 13.21
CA VAL A 94 -11.86 8.57 12.94
C VAL A 94 -10.45 8.87 12.44
N VAL A 95 -9.45 8.35 13.14
CA VAL A 95 -8.03 8.49 12.80
C VAL A 95 -7.44 7.11 12.52
N LEU A 96 -6.20 7.12 12.03
CA LEU A 96 -5.38 5.93 11.99
C LEU A 96 -4.61 5.79 13.29
N TRP A 97 -4.54 4.58 13.84
CA TRP A 97 -3.71 4.31 15.01
C TRP A 97 -3.13 2.91 14.96
N GLU A 98 -2.05 2.69 15.70
CA GLU A 98 -1.55 1.33 15.96
C GLU A 98 -2.58 0.53 16.77
N TRP A 99 -2.58 -0.80 16.65
CA TRP A 99 -3.53 -1.60 17.42
C TRP A 99 -3.15 -1.64 18.91
N CYS A 100 -3.89 -0.90 19.73
CA CYS A 100 -3.71 -0.81 21.18
C CYS A 100 -4.67 -1.72 21.96
N LYS A 101 -5.45 -2.56 21.27
CA LYS A 101 -6.48 -3.43 21.86
C LYS A 101 -7.60 -2.66 22.56
N GLY A 102 -7.81 -1.40 22.15
CA GLY A 102 -8.86 -0.54 22.67
C GLY A 102 -10.24 -0.88 22.09
N HIS A 103 -11.29 -0.65 22.88
CA HIS A 103 -12.67 -0.81 22.38
C HIS A 103 -13.02 0.20 21.28
N ASN A 104 -12.40 1.38 21.29
CA ASN A 104 -12.51 2.43 20.27
C ASN A 104 -11.89 2.05 18.91
N GLN A 105 -11.22 0.89 18.83
CA GLN A 105 -10.61 0.33 17.64
C GLN A 105 -11.32 -0.96 17.15
N SER A 106 -12.40 -1.34 17.83
CA SER A 106 -13.16 -2.56 17.57
C SER A 106 -14.46 -2.20 16.86
N TRP A 107 -14.62 -2.66 15.61
CA TRP A 107 -15.71 -2.25 14.73
C TRP A 107 -16.59 -3.43 14.31
N LYS A 108 -17.85 -3.14 13.99
CA LYS A 108 -18.77 -4.05 13.33
C LYS A 108 -19.35 -3.38 12.09
N ILE A 109 -19.28 -4.06 10.97
CA ILE A 109 -19.95 -3.67 9.74
C ILE A 109 -21.25 -4.46 9.65
N LEU A 110 -22.38 -3.76 9.64
CA LEU A 110 -23.73 -4.35 9.59
C LEU A 110 -24.53 -3.72 8.45
N PRO A 111 -25.61 -4.38 7.97
CA PRO A 111 -26.63 -3.70 7.17
C PRO A 111 -27.14 -2.45 7.88
N TRP A 112 -27.59 -1.44 7.13
CA TRP A 112 -28.18 -0.23 7.72
C TRP A 112 -29.68 -0.41 7.91
N GLY A 113 -30.21 -0.08 9.09
CA GLY A 113 -31.64 -0.19 9.44
C GLY A 113 -31.92 -1.24 10.52
N ASP A 114 -33.19 -1.58 10.71
CA ASP A 114 -33.63 -2.54 11.75
C ASP A 114 -32.97 -3.93 11.59
N GLU A 115 -32.59 -4.29 10.36
CA GLU A 115 -31.83 -5.50 10.02
C GLU A 115 -30.47 -5.60 10.73
N ALA A 116 -29.87 -4.46 11.13
CA ALA A 116 -28.61 -4.42 11.87
C ALA A 116 -28.72 -5.07 13.27
N TYR A 117 -29.91 -5.03 13.86
CA TYR A 117 -30.20 -5.49 15.21
C TYR A 117 -31.03 -6.77 15.22
N ALA A 118 -31.38 -7.31 14.05
CA ALA A 118 -32.05 -8.59 13.97
C ALA A 118 -31.16 -9.70 14.56
N PRO A 119 -31.71 -10.62 15.36
CA PRO A 119 -30.95 -11.78 15.81
C PRO A 119 -30.43 -12.55 14.58
N PRO A 120 -29.26 -13.22 14.68
CA PRO A 120 -28.71 -13.98 13.56
C PRO A 120 -29.78 -14.92 13.01
N GLN A 121 -30.10 -14.81 11.72
CA GLN A 121 -31.00 -15.77 11.10
C GLN A 121 -30.35 -17.14 11.24
N GLN A 122 -30.91 -17.98 12.11
CA GLN A 122 -30.49 -19.37 12.17
C GLN A 122 -30.73 -19.96 10.77
N PRO A 123 -29.77 -20.71 10.20
CA PRO A 123 -30.02 -21.40 8.95
C PRO A 123 -31.27 -22.26 9.13
N ALA A 124 -32.28 -21.99 8.30
CA ALA A 124 -33.54 -22.72 8.30
C ALA A 124 -33.28 -24.16 7.85
N TYR A 125 -32.83 -25.01 8.77
CA TYR A 125 -32.97 -26.45 8.62
C TYR A 125 -34.45 -26.76 8.77
N GLY A 126 -35.16 -26.75 7.63
CA GLY A 126 -36.51 -27.26 7.55
C GLY A 126 -36.53 -28.73 7.95
N TYR A 127 -37.06 -29.02 9.13
CA TYR A 127 -37.50 -30.36 9.51
C TYR A 127 -39.03 -30.33 9.64
N PRO A 128 -39.77 -31.15 8.88
CA PRO A 128 -41.19 -31.34 9.13
C PRO A 128 -41.41 -32.39 10.23
N GLY A 129 -42.14 -32.00 11.27
CA GLY A 129 -43.13 -32.83 11.97
C GLY A 129 -42.66 -33.99 12.86
N GLY A 130 -42.48 -33.70 14.16
CA GLY A 130 -43.14 -34.35 15.32
C GLY A 130 -43.05 -35.86 15.59
N SER A 131 -42.28 -36.25 16.64
CA SER A 131 -42.69 -37.14 17.75
C SER A 131 -41.58 -37.23 18.83
N GLN A 132 -41.92 -37.03 20.11
CA GLN A 132 -41.04 -37.11 21.31
C GLN A 132 -40.61 -38.56 21.69
N PRO A 133 -39.79 -38.80 22.74
CA PRO A 133 -38.43 -38.32 23.01
C PRO A 133 -37.48 -39.52 23.24
N GLY A 134 -36.40 -39.64 22.46
CA GLY A 134 -35.40 -40.70 22.61
C GLY A 134 -34.06 -40.15 23.08
N ALA A 135 -33.62 -40.57 24.25
CA ALA A 135 -32.33 -40.22 24.85
C ALA A 135 -31.15 -40.69 23.99
N TYR A 136 -30.23 -39.78 23.67
CA TYR A 136 -28.87 -40.07 23.21
C TYR A 136 -27.90 -38.96 23.67
N PRO A 137 -26.60 -39.27 23.80
CA PRO A 137 -25.80 -38.95 24.97
C PRO A 137 -25.12 -37.58 24.94
N LEU A 138 -24.73 -37.10 26.13
CA LEU A 138 -23.93 -35.91 26.36
C LEU A 138 -22.63 -35.93 25.51
N PRO A 139 -22.26 -34.81 24.85
CA PRO A 139 -20.91 -34.66 24.30
C PRO A 139 -19.87 -34.68 25.42
N PRO A 140 -18.65 -35.19 25.16
CA PRO A 140 -17.58 -35.18 26.15
C PRO A 140 -17.23 -33.73 26.54
N ALA A 141 -16.99 -33.51 27.83
CA ALA A 141 -16.45 -32.26 28.33
C ALA A 141 -15.11 -31.95 27.63
N HIS A 142 -15.07 -30.88 26.84
CA HIS A 142 -13.81 -30.32 26.38
C HIS A 142 -13.13 -29.65 27.56
N GLN A 143 -12.07 -30.29 28.05
CA GLN A 143 -11.06 -29.66 28.90
C GLN A 143 -10.44 -28.48 28.14
N GLU A 144 -10.47 -27.30 28.77
CA GLU A 144 -9.63 -26.17 28.37
C GLU A 144 -8.14 -26.54 28.49
N PRO A 145 -7.31 -26.27 27.47
CA PRO A 145 -5.87 -26.15 27.66
C PRO A 145 -5.52 -24.67 27.86
N GLY A 146 -5.05 -24.35 29.07
CA GLY A 146 -4.56 -23.03 29.44
C GLY A 146 -3.45 -22.51 28.53
N TYR A 147 -3.50 -21.21 28.23
CA TYR A 147 -2.49 -20.50 27.47
C TYR A 147 -1.21 -20.30 28.30
N GLY A 148 -0.24 -21.20 28.11
CA GLY A 148 1.16 -20.99 28.49
C GLY A 148 1.93 -20.38 27.34
N TYR A 149 2.45 -19.17 27.52
CA TYR A 149 3.37 -18.52 26.59
C TYR A 149 4.67 -19.32 26.47
N GLY A 150 5.02 -19.73 25.24
CA GLY A 150 6.28 -20.38 24.94
C GLY A 150 6.67 -20.18 23.48
N TYR A 151 7.46 -19.13 23.23
CA TYR A 151 8.19 -18.97 21.98
C TYR A 151 9.08 -20.20 21.74
N ARG A 152 8.93 -20.86 20.59
CA ARG A 152 9.89 -21.86 20.10
C ARG A 152 10.23 -21.54 18.64
N PRO A 153 11.50 -21.32 18.28
CA PRO A 153 11.89 -21.06 16.90
C PRO A 153 11.81 -22.34 16.05
N PRO A 154 11.54 -22.24 14.72
CA PRO A 154 11.53 -23.42 13.86
C PRO A 154 12.95 -23.99 13.67
N PRO A 155 13.11 -25.33 13.68
CA PRO A 155 14.36 -25.97 13.31
C PRO A 155 14.56 -25.94 11.78
N GLY A 156 15.80 -25.67 11.35
CA GLY A 156 16.19 -25.67 9.95
C GLY A 156 16.06 -27.04 9.29
N VAL A 157 15.62 -27.04 8.03
CA VAL A 157 15.59 -28.23 7.17
C VAL A 157 16.32 -27.89 5.87
N PRO A 158 17.31 -28.69 5.43
CA PRO A 158 18.01 -28.48 4.16
C PRO A 158 17.30 -29.19 3.00
N GLY A 159 17.26 -28.55 1.83
CA GLY A 159 17.06 -29.23 0.55
C GLY A 159 15.86 -28.78 -0.30
N GLY A 160 16.17 -28.09 -1.40
CA GLY A 160 15.53 -28.12 -2.73
C GLY A 160 14.01 -28.20 -2.86
N TYR A 161 13.36 -27.06 -3.12
CA TYR A 161 12.08 -27.02 -3.82
C TYR A 161 12.30 -26.69 -5.30
N ALA A 162 11.99 -27.65 -6.18
CA ALA A 162 11.86 -27.42 -7.61
C ALA A 162 10.53 -26.69 -7.90
N PRO A 163 10.48 -25.72 -8.83
CA PRO A 163 9.24 -25.03 -9.19
C PRO A 163 8.30 -25.94 -10.00
N PRO A 164 6.97 -25.72 -9.94
CA PRO A 164 6.00 -26.47 -10.73
C PRO A 164 6.11 -26.12 -12.24
N PRO A 165 5.69 -27.02 -13.15
CA PRO A 165 5.83 -26.85 -14.59
C PRO A 165 4.94 -25.72 -15.14
N PRO A 166 5.32 -25.09 -16.27
CA PRO A 166 4.61 -23.95 -16.82
C PRO A 166 3.24 -24.38 -17.39
N HIS A 167 2.17 -23.85 -16.80
CA HIS A 167 0.85 -23.89 -17.41
C HIS A 167 0.80 -22.88 -18.56
N HIS A 168 0.54 -23.38 -19.77
CA HIS A 168 0.23 -22.56 -20.93
C HIS A 168 -1.06 -21.76 -20.68
N HIS A 169 -0.90 -20.47 -20.34
CA HIS A 169 -1.98 -19.51 -20.44
C HIS A 169 -1.95 -18.88 -21.83
N GLN A 170 -2.93 -19.25 -22.65
CA GLN A 170 -3.33 -18.47 -23.82
C GLN A 170 -3.85 -17.11 -23.33
N GLU A 171 -3.19 -16.04 -23.75
CA GLU A 171 -3.66 -14.67 -23.56
C GLU A 171 -4.98 -14.46 -24.31
N PRO A 172 -6.05 -13.94 -23.67
CA PRO A 172 -7.15 -13.31 -24.38
C PRO A 172 -6.67 -11.97 -24.93
N GLY A 173 -6.67 -11.83 -26.26
CA GLY A 173 -6.25 -10.62 -26.96
C GLY A 173 -7.02 -9.38 -26.49
N TYR A 174 -6.28 -8.43 -25.92
CA TYR A 174 -6.78 -7.08 -25.69
C TYR A 174 -6.65 -6.26 -26.98
N GLY A 175 -7.78 -5.69 -27.39
CA GLY A 175 -7.93 -4.84 -28.56
C GLY A 175 -6.97 -3.64 -28.55
N GLY A 176 -6.50 -3.30 -29.75
CA GLY A 176 -5.44 -2.34 -30.03
C GLY A 176 -5.59 -0.97 -29.38
N TYR A 177 -4.65 -0.64 -28.49
CA TYR A 177 -4.15 0.72 -28.39
C TYR A 177 -3.15 0.94 -29.53
N ARG A 178 -3.53 1.74 -30.52
CA ARG A 178 -2.64 2.19 -31.59
C ARG A 178 -1.73 3.29 -31.01
N PRO A 179 -0.39 3.15 -31.03
CA PRO A 179 0.50 4.24 -30.65
C PRO A 179 0.35 5.42 -31.64
N PRO A 180 0.52 6.68 -31.20
CA PRO A 180 0.47 7.83 -32.08
C PRO A 180 1.64 7.80 -33.09
N PRO A 181 1.50 8.44 -34.26
CA PRO A 181 2.52 8.40 -35.31
C PRO A 181 3.84 9.06 -34.85
N PRO A 182 4.99 8.64 -35.39
CA PRO A 182 6.29 9.25 -35.08
C PRO A 182 6.39 10.59 -35.81
N GLY A 183 6.07 11.67 -35.12
CA GLY A 183 6.12 13.00 -35.71
C GLY A 183 5.57 14.04 -34.76
N ASN A 184 6.26 14.22 -33.63
CA ASN A 184 6.44 15.48 -32.88
C ASN A 184 7.18 15.13 -31.58
N ALA A 185 8.34 15.77 -31.37
CA ALA A 185 9.06 15.67 -30.10
C ALA A 185 8.10 16.03 -28.94
N PRO A 186 8.12 15.31 -27.80
CA PRO A 186 7.22 15.62 -26.71
C PRO A 186 7.67 16.93 -26.08
N GLY A 187 6.99 18.02 -26.44
CA GLY A 187 6.93 19.19 -25.59
C GLY A 187 6.34 18.79 -24.25
N TYR A 188 6.81 19.43 -23.17
CA TYR A 188 6.44 19.22 -21.77
C TYR A 188 4.94 19.53 -21.44
N SER A 189 3.99 19.14 -22.30
CA SER A 189 2.60 19.58 -22.26
C SER A 189 1.76 19.01 -21.11
N ASN A 190 2.24 17.95 -20.43
CA ASN A 190 1.51 17.28 -19.35
C ASN A 190 2.04 17.60 -17.94
N LEU A 191 3.13 18.36 -17.82
CA LEU A 191 3.60 18.81 -16.51
C LEU A 191 2.85 20.07 -16.07
N PRO A 192 2.32 20.13 -14.84
CA PRO A 192 1.96 21.39 -14.22
C PRO A 192 3.11 22.40 -14.40
N ARG A 193 2.78 23.62 -14.83
CA ARG A 193 3.79 24.64 -15.19
C ARG A 193 4.84 24.87 -14.09
N ALA A 194 4.44 24.71 -12.83
CA ALA A 194 5.32 24.78 -11.67
C ALA A 194 6.44 23.72 -11.70
N LEU A 195 6.15 22.49 -12.14
CA LEU A 195 7.13 21.40 -12.23
C LEU A 195 7.98 21.49 -13.50
N ALA A 196 7.52 22.19 -14.54
CA ALA A 196 8.25 22.37 -15.78
C ALA A 196 9.55 23.17 -15.59
N SER A 197 9.59 24.12 -14.65
CA SER A 197 10.78 24.90 -14.29
C SER A 197 11.71 24.23 -13.27
N GLU A 198 11.26 23.16 -12.61
CA GLU A 198 12.05 22.49 -11.57
C GLU A 198 13.29 21.79 -12.14
N ALA A 199 14.36 21.85 -11.35
CA ALA A 199 15.60 21.12 -11.61
C ALA A 199 15.33 19.61 -11.60
N THR A 200 15.94 18.92 -12.54
CA THR A 200 15.82 17.47 -12.63
C THR A 200 16.87 16.76 -11.79
N VAL A 201 16.54 15.55 -11.37
CA VAL A 201 17.38 14.65 -10.62
C VAL A 201 17.46 13.30 -11.32
N ARG A 202 18.56 12.59 -11.05
CA ARG A 202 18.75 11.19 -11.38
C ARG A 202 18.62 10.40 -10.09
N VAL A 203 17.90 9.29 -10.18
CA VAL A 203 17.75 8.33 -9.07
C VAL A 203 18.41 7.03 -9.46
N TYR A 204 19.33 6.53 -8.64
CA TYR A 204 20.04 5.29 -8.91
C TYR A 204 20.28 4.48 -7.63
N CYS A 205 20.47 3.17 -7.82
CA CYS A 205 20.61 2.20 -6.74
C CYS A 205 22.09 1.85 -6.51
N LYS A 206 22.48 1.58 -5.26
CA LYS A 206 23.84 1.16 -4.91
C LYS A 206 24.21 -0.19 -5.51
N ALA A 207 23.22 -1.06 -5.74
CA ALA A 207 23.47 -2.37 -6.34
C ALA A 207 24.16 -2.27 -7.71
N ASP A 208 23.83 -1.24 -8.50
CA ASP A 208 24.58 -0.88 -9.70
C ASP A 208 24.35 0.61 -10.06
N GLU A 209 25.38 1.43 -9.88
CA GLU A 209 25.35 2.86 -10.17
C GLU A 209 25.38 3.18 -11.68
N GLY A 210 25.54 2.19 -12.55
CA GLY A 210 25.41 2.32 -14.01
C GLY A 210 23.95 2.41 -14.47
N TYR A 211 22.99 2.05 -13.62
CA TYR A 211 21.57 2.08 -13.93
C TYR A 211 20.88 3.32 -13.34
N SER A 212 19.78 3.72 -13.95
CA SER A 212 18.93 4.82 -13.52
C SER A 212 17.48 4.40 -13.46
N LEU A 213 16.75 4.99 -12.52
CA LEU A 213 15.30 4.90 -12.44
C LEU A 213 14.69 5.52 -13.70
N THR A 214 13.77 4.81 -14.34
CA THR A 214 13.10 5.24 -15.57
C THR A 214 11.64 4.81 -15.56
N VAL A 215 10.82 5.48 -16.37
CA VAL A 215 9.48 5.04 -16.71
C VAL A 215 9.53 4.26 -18.02
N ARG A 216 9.08 3.00 -17.99
CA ARG A 216 8.91 2.16 -19.20
C ARG A 216 7.60 1.40 -19.13
N ASN A 217 6.81 1.48 -20.20
CA ASN A 217 5.51 0.82 -20.33
C ASN A 217 4.58 1.06 -19.12
N GLY A 218 4.52 2.31 -18.63
CA GLY A 218 3.69 2.68 -17.47
C GLY A 218 4.16 2.12 -16.13
N THR A 219 5.41 1.65 -16.03
CA THR A 219 5.98 1.11 -14.79
C THR A 219 7.34 1.73 -14.47
N VAL A 220 7.68 1.75 -13.18
CA VAL A 220 9.00 2.19 -12.69
C VAL A 220 10.01 1.05 -12.81
N ARG A 221 11.12 1.30 -13.49
CA ARG A 221 12.16 0.31 -13.79
C ARG A 221 13.56 0.89 -13.58
N LEU A 222 14.55 0.02 -13.48
CA LEU A 222 15.95 0.38 -13.71
C LEU A 222 16.34 0.05 -15.16
N ALA A 223 17.09 0.97 -15.77
CA ALA A 223 17.67 0.81 -17.10
C ALA A 223 19.08 1.40 -17.14
N PRO A 224 19.96 0.97 -18.08
CA PRO A 224 21.26 1.59 -18.25
C PRO A 224 21.13 3.10 -18.40
N THR A 225 22.01 3.83 -17.73
CA THR A 225 21.94 5.29 -17.71
C THR A 225 22.17 5.85 -19.10
N ASN A 226 21.22 6.66 -19.56
CA ASN A 226 21.25 7.28 -20.87
C ASN A 226 20.75 8.73 -20.73
N PRO A 227 21.64 9.73 -20.82
CA PRO A 227 21.25 11.14 -20.80
C PRO A 227 20.32 11.57 -21.95
N ARG A 228 20.16 10.73 -22.98
CA ARG A 228 19.19 10.97 -24.07
C ARG A 228 17.81 10.38 -23.79
N ASP A 229 17.66 9.61 -22.72
CA ASP A 229 16.39 9.03 -22.30
C ASP A 229 15.65 10.02 -21.39
N ASP A 230 14.67 10.73 -21.95
CA ASP A 230 13.85 11.71 -21.22
C ASP A 230 13.08 11.09 -20.05
N PHE A 231 12.83 9.78 -20.08
CA PHE A 231 12.15 9.07 -19.00
C PHE A 231 13.06 8.80 -17.78
N GLN A 232 14.36 9.06 -17.87
CA GLN A 232 15.30 8.99 -16.73
C GLN A 232 15.40 10.30 -15.92
N TYR A 233 14.70 11.35 -16.35
CA TYR A 233 14.68 12.64 -15.68
C TYR A 233 13.50 12.72 -14.71
N TRP A 234 13.82 12.92 -13.43
CA TRP A 234 12.81 13.06 -12.37
C TRP A 234 12.85 14.46 -11.78
N VAL A 235 11.74 14.90 -11.20
CA VAL A 235 11.66 16.07 -10.33
C VAL A 235 11.41 15.56 -8.92
N LYS A 236 12.23 16.02 -7.98
CA LYS A 236 12.00 15.79 -6.55
C LYS A 236 11.22 16.98 -6.00
N ASP A 237 9.90 16.87 -5.96
CA ASP A 237 9.02 17.94 -5.49
C ASP A 237 9.01 17.99 -3.97
N MET A 238 9.60 19.05 -3.42
CA MET A 238 9.77 19.26 -1.98
C MET A 238 8.69 20.18 -1.37
N ARG A 239 7.64 20.57 -2.11
CA ARG A 239 6.67 21.58 -1.62
C ARG A 239 5.93 21.18 -0.33
N HIS A 240 5.82 19.88 -0.03
CA HIS A 240 5.23 19.39 1.23
C HIS A 240 6.25 19.19 2.37
N SER A 241 7.55 19.38 2.13
CA SER A 241 8.61 19.01 3.08
C SER A 241 8.58 19.73 4.42
N ALA A 242 8.00 20.93 4.47
CA ALA A 242 7.90 21.72 5.70
C ALA A 242 6.76 21.24 6.62
N SER A 243 5.66 20.74 6.06
CA SER A 243 4.46 20.36 6.81
C SER A 243 4.33 18.86 7.02
N ILE A 244 4.89 18.04 6.13
CA ILE A 244 4.72 16.58 6.16
C ILE A 244 6.07 15.91 6.39
N LYS A 245 6.10 15.02 7.39
CA LYS A 245 7.24 14.20 7.77
C LYS A 245 6.79 12.76 7.99
N ASP A 246 7.70 11.80 7.83
CA ASP A 246 7.46 10.44 8.32
C ASP A 246 7.53 10.34 9.85
N GLU A 247 7.25 9.16 10.39
CA GLU A 247 7.28 8.89 11.85
C GLU A 247 8.67 9.07 12.48
N GLU A 248 9.75 9.05 11.68
CA GLU A 248 11.10 9.35 12.13
C GLU A 248 11.47 10.83 11.98
N GLY A 249 10.56 11.66 11.45
CA GLY A 249 10.73 13.10 11.30
C GLY A 249 11.41 13.55 10.00
N TYR A 250 11.60 12.68 9.00
CA TYR A 250 12.20 13.03 7.72
C TYR A 250 11.18 13.70 6.79
N PRO A 251 11.57 14.77 6.07
CA PRO A 251 10.66 15.54 5.24
C PRO A 251 10.15 14.75 4.03
N ALA A 252 8.86 14.91 3.74
CA ALA A 252 8.23 14.29 2.58
C ALA A 252 8.58 14.99 1.25
N PHE A 253 8.58 14.20 0.19
CA PHE A 253 8.69 14.66 -1.19
C PHE A 253 7.88 13.75 -2.14
N ALA A 254 7.52 14.27 -3.31
CA ALA A 254 7.05 13.45 -4.43
C ALA A 254 8.16 13.29 -5.45
N LEU A 255 8.28 12.10 -6.06
CA LEU A 255 9.20 11.87 -7.17
C LEU A 255 8.40 11.76 -8.47
N VAL A 256 8.51 12.79 -9.32
CA VAL A 256 7.67 12.99 -10.51
C VAL A 256 8.51 12.82 -11.76
N ASN A 257 8.09 11.97 -12.68
CA ASN A 257 8.79 11.82 -13.95
C ASN A 257 8.58 13.05 -14.83
N LYS A 258 9.67 13.62 -15.35
CA LYS A 258 9.61 14.85 -16.15
C LYS A 258 8.93 14.63 -17.51
N ALA A 259 9.10 13.47 -18.12
CA ALA A 259 8.52 13.20 -19.44
C ALA A 259 7.02 12.91 -19.35
N THR A 260 6.58 12.15 -18.33
CA THR A 260 5.18 11.72 -18.23
C THR A 260 4.31 12.61 -17.33
N GLY A 261 4.90 13.34 -16.39
CA GLY A 261 4.16 14.08 -15.36
C GLY A 261 3.55 13.19 -14.27
N GLU A 262 3.95 11.93 -14.19
CA GLU A 262 3.45 10.97 -13.21
C GLU A 262 4.36 10.88 -11.99
N ALA A 263 3.77 10.82 -10.80
CA ALA A 263 4.49 10.54 -9.56
C ALA A 263 4.52 9.04 -9.27
N ILE A 264 5.59 8.59 -8.60
CA ILE A 264 5.62 7.25 -8.02
C ILE A 264 4.61 7.18 -6.88
N LYS A 265 3.68 6.23 -6.97
CA LYS A 265 2.65 5.94 -5.96
C LYS A 265 2.99 4.64 -5.23
N HIS A 266 2.62 4.62 -3.96
CA HIS A 266 2.57 3.42 -3.12
C HIS A 266 1.74 2.30 -3.77
N SER A 267 1.91 1.08 -3.26
CA SER A 267 1.23 -0.12 -3.78
C SER A 267 0.64 -0.94 -2.62
N LEU A 268 0.30 -2.21 -2.88
CA LEU A 268 -0.36 -3.12 -1.93
C LEU A 268 0.48 -3.55 -0.74
N GLY A 269 1.79 -3.31 -0.75
CA GLY A 269 2.69 -3.72 0.32
C GLY A 269 3.91 -4.46 -0.23
N GLN A 270 4.58 -5.22 0.63
CA GLN A 270 5.80 -5.97 0.27
C GLN A 270 5.63 -6.77 -1.03
N SER A 271 6.71 -6.85 -1.81
CA SER A 271 6.84 -7.52 -3.12
C SER A 271 6.05 -6.91 -4.27
N HIS A 272 5.15 -5.96 -4.01
CA HIS A 272 4.34 -5.37 -5.07
C HIS A 272 5.10 -4.24 -5.77
N PRO A 273 5.05 -4.18 -7.11
CA PRO A 273 5.59 -3.06 -7.87
C PRO A 273 4.96 -1.74 -7.43
N VAL A 274 5.78 -0.70 -7.34
CA VAL A 274 5.26 0.67 -7.21
C VAL A 274 4.50 1.07 -8.47
N LYS A 275 3.54 1.98 -8.31
CA LYS A 275 2.69 2.45 -9.40
C LYS A 275 3.11 3.84 -9.86
N LEU A 276 2.56 4.26 -11.00
CA LEU A 276 2.61 5.62 -11.49
C LEU A 276 1.19 6.18 -11.56
N VAL A 277 1.03 7.44 -11.17
CA VAL A 277 -0.22 8.17 -11.30
C VAL A 277 0.05 9.60 -11.74
N PRO A 278 -0.86 10.24 -12.50
CA PRO A 278 -0.75 11.65 -12.83
C PRO A 278 -0.56 12.48 -11.55
N TYR A 279 0.45 13.34 -11.55
CA TYR A 279 0.75 14.16 -10.39
C TYR A 279 0.15 15.55 -10.53
N ASN A 280 -0.81 15.84 -9.67
CA ASN A 280 -1.39 17.17 -9.52
C ASN A 280 -1.10 17.68 -8.11
N TYR A 281 -0.14 18.59 -7.98
CA TYR A 281 0.12 19.21 -6.68
C TYR A 281 -1.07 20.06 -6.26
N ASN A 282 -1.61 19.77 -5.08
CA ASN A 282 -2.63 20.56 -4.43
C ASN A 282 -2.17 20.85 -2.99
N PRO A 283 -1.92 22.12 -2.62
CA PRO A 283 -1.48 22.47 -1.27
C PRO A 283 -2.54 22.16 -0.20
N GLU A 284 -3.81 22.03 -0.59
CA GLU A 284 -4.93 21.75 0.32
C GLU A 284 -5.20 20.24 0.47
N GLU A 285 -4.68 19.41 -0.44
CA GLU A 285 -4.88 17.96 -0.43
C GLU A 285 -3.57 17.21 -0.18
N GLU A 286 -3.53 16.49 0.94
CA GLU A 286 -2.40 15.65 1.32
C GLU A 286 -2.59 14.24 0.75
N ASP A 287 -2.18 14.00 -0.50
CA ASP A 287 -2.14 12.64 -1.03
C ASP A 287 -0.90 11.88 -0.54
N ALA A 288 -1.02 11.30 0.65
CA ALA A 288 0.02 10.47 1.26
C ALA A 288 0.52 9.36 0.32
N SER A 289 -0.32 8.87 -0.60
CA SER A 289 0.01 7.72 -1.46
C SER A 289 1.10 8.00 -2.50
N VAL A 290 1.45 9.27 -2.76
CA VAL A 290 2.53 9.65 -3.68
C VAL A 290 3.73 10.29 -2.97
N LEU A 291 3.69 10.34 -1.63
CA LEU A 291 4.71 10.98 -0.82
C LEU A 291 5.68 9.96 -0.24
N TRP A 292 6.96 10.30 -0.32
CA TRP A 292 8.10 9.48 0.09
C TRP A 292 9.02 10.28 0.99
N THR A 293 9.85 9.59 1.76
CA THR A 293 10.92 10.19 2.56
C THR A 293 12.26 9.53 2.26
N GLU A 294 13.34 10.26 2.49
CA GLU A 294 14.69 9.70 2.50
C GLU A 294 15.09 9.46 3.95
N SER A 295 15.52 8.24 4.29
CA SER A 295 16.03 7.93 5.62
C SER A 295 17.30 8.71 5.95
N ARG A 296 17.85 8.51 7.17
CA ARG A 296 19.28 8.80 7.41
C ARG A 296 20.17 8.14 6.37
N ASP A 297 21.37 8.69 6.22
CA ASP A 297 22.44 8.06 5.45
C ASP A 297 22.76 6.67 6.03
N VAL A 298 22.72 5.65 5.18
CA VAL A 298 23.02 4.24 5.51
C VAL A 298 24.38 3.79 4.96
N GLY A 299 25.20 4.75 4.54
CA GLY A 299 26.59 4.61 4.09
C GLY A 299 26.85 5.29 2.75
N ASN A 300 27.95 6.05 2.66
CA ASN A 300 28.47 6.68 1.44
C ASN A 300 27.46 7.61 0.71
N GLY A 301 26.58 8.28 1.45
CA GLY A 301 25.57 9.17 0.88
C GLY A 301 24.33 8.47 0.36
N PHE A 302 24.21 7.15 0.54
CA PHE A 302 23.01 6.40 0.15
C PHE A 302 21.97 6.41 1.27
N ARG A 303 20.70 6.45 0.88
CA ARG A 303 19.53 6.47 1.77
C ARG A 303 18.48 5.46 1.30
N CYS A 304 17.56 5.07 2.17
CA CYS A 304 16.36 4.36 1.76
C CYS A 304 15.33 5.39 1.28
N ILE A 305 14.58 5.10 0.23
CA ILE A 305 13.41 5.88 -0.18
C ILE A 305 12.17 5.14 0.33
N ARG A 306 11.45 5.70 1.29
CA ARG A 306 10.41 5.01 2.09
C ARG A 306 9.05 5.67 1.92
N MET A 307 7.98 4.90 2.13
CA MET A 307 6.63 5.46 2.14
C MET A 307 6.49 6.44 3.31
N VAL A 308 5.88 7.61 3.10
CA VAL A 308 5.76 8.62 4.17
C VAL A 308 4.94 8.13 5.37
N ASN A 309 3.95 7.28 5.12
CA ASN A 309 2.98 6.80 6.12
C ASN A 309 3.25 5.35 6.58
N ASN A 310 4.37 4.76 6.14
CA ASN A 310 4.81 3.43 6.55
C ASN A 310 6.32 3.29 6.32
N THR A 311 7.15 3.58 7.34
CA THR A 311 8.60 3.55 7.13
C THR A 311 9.20 2.15 7.10
N TYR A 312 8.42 1.10 7.38
CA TYR A 312 8.83 -0.29 7.24
C TYR A 312 9.04 -0.68 5.76
N LEU A 313 8.28 -0.06 4.85
CA LEU A 313 8.36 -0.34 3.41
C LEU A 313 9.15 0.73 2.66
N ASN A 314 10.08 0.27 1.82
CA ASN A 314 10.97 1.11 1.02
C ASN A 314 11.09 0.61 -0.42
N LEU A 315 11.61 1.47 -1.30
CA LEU A 315 11.92 1.09 -2.68
C LEU A 315 13.02 0.04 -2.71
N ASP A 316 12.76 -1.02 -3.47
CA ASP A 316 13.66 -2.14 -3.68
C ASP A 316 13.80 -2.42 -5.18
N ALA A 317 15.04 -2.49 -5.67
CA ALA A 317 15.31 -3.03 -6.99
C ALA A 317 15.16 -4.56 -6.94
N PHE A 318 14.02 -5.06 -7.40
CA PHE A 318 13.59 -6.44 -7.19
C PHE A 318 14.58 -7.44 -7.77
N HIS A 319 15.07 -8.35 -6.92
CA HIS A 319 16.14 -9.31 -7.25
C HIS A 319 17.41 -8.64 -7.80
N GLY A 320 17.62 -7.37 -7.48
CA GLY A 320 18.77 -6.57 -7.90
C GLY A 320 20.02 -6.81 -7.07
N ASP A 321 19.96 -7.65 -6.04
CA ASP A 321 21.11 -8.06 -5.26
C ASP A 321 21.93 -9.14 -6.00
N LYS A 322 23.19 -9.30 -5.58
CA LYS A 322 24.13 -10.21 -6.25
C LYS A 322 23.71 -11.68 -6.19
N ALA A 323 22.95 -12.11 -5.18
CA ALA A 323 22.52 -13.50 -5.06
C ALA A 323 21.47 -13.86 -6.13
N HIS A 324 20.76 -12.88 -6.67
CA HIS A 324 19.73 -13.06 -7.70
C HIS A 324 20.13 -12.53 -9.08
N GLY A 325 21.43 -12.25 -9.31
CA GLY A 325 21.98 -11.86 -10.60
C GLY A 325 22.22 -10.36 -10.77
N GLY A 326 21.91 -9.55 -9.75
CA GLY A 326 22.15 -8.12 -9.78
C GLY A 326 21.10 -7.32 -10.56
N VAL A 327 21.29 -6.00 -10.57
CA VAL A 327 20.49 -5.08 -11.39
C VAL A 327 20.76 -5.36 -12.88
N ARG A 328 19.70 -5.32 -13.68
CA ARG A 328 19.73 -5.48 -15.14
C ARG A 328 18.70 -4.58 -15.81
N ASP A 329 18.78 -4.46 -17.13
CA ASP A 329 17.83 -3.64 -17.87
C ASP A 329 16.40 -4.17 -17.68
N GLY A 330 15.49 -3.30 -17.26
CA GLY A 330 14.11 -3.64 -16.94
C GLY A 330 13.87 -4.21 -15.53
N THR A 331 14.86 -4.20 -14.63
CA THR A 331 14.66 -4.57 -13.21
C THR A 331 13.49 -3.76 -12.63
N THR A 332 12.52 -4.45 -12.05
CA THR A 332 11.32 -3.84 -11.43
C THR A 332 11.68 -3.15 -10.13
N VAL A 333 11.02 -2.02 -9.85
CA VAL A 333 11.06 -1.42 -8.52
C VAL A 333 9.80 -1.80 -7.75
N VAL A 334 9.99 -2.39 -6.58
CA VAL A 334 8.91 -2.88 -5.70
C VAL A 334 9.00 -2.24 -4.32
N LEU A 335 7.99 -2.46 -3.50
CA LEU A 335 8.06 -2.23 -2.05
C LEU A 335 8.66 -3.44 -1.35
N TRP A 336 9.57 -3.23 -0.42
CA TRP A 336 10.10 -4.29 0.44
C TRP A 336 10.42 -3.78 1.85
N GLU A 337 10.44 -4.70 2.81
CA GLU A 337 10.95 -4.41 4.15
C GLU A 337 12.44 -4.06 4.11
N TRP A 338 12.96 -3.36 5.10
CA TRP A 338 14.39 -3.06 5.12
C TRP A 338 15.24 -4.31 5.42
N ALA A 339 15.84 -4.88 4.37
CA ALA A 339 16.71 -6.05 4.42
C ALA A 339 18.22 -5.69 4.39
N LYS A 340 18.54 -4.40 4.44
CA LYS A 340 19.91 -3.84 4.42
C LYS A 340 20.70 -4.12 3.14
N GLY A 341 20.04 -4.62 2.09
CA GLY A 341 20.64 -4.92 0.80
C GLY A 341 21.08 -3.67 0.04
N ASP A 342 22.05 -3.83 -0.87
CA ASP A 342 22.49 -2.72 -1.73
C ASP A 342 21.40 -2.33 -2.76
N ASN A 343 20.48 -3.25 -3.07
CA ASN A 343 19.32 -3.05 -3.93
C ASN A 343 18.23 -2.14 -3.32
N GLN A 344 18.37 -1.76 -2.05
CA GLN A 344 17.44 -0.90 -1.30
C GLN A 344 18.04 0.47 -0.96
N ARG A 345 19.24 0.73 -1.45
CA ARG A 345 20.02 1.93 -1.13
C ARG A 345 20.08 2.81 -2.36
N TRP A 346 19.60 4.05 -2.23
CA TRP A 346 19.39 4.94 -3.35
C TRP A 346 20.13 6.26 -3.17
N LYS A 347 20.46 6.88 -4.29
CA LYS A 347 20.91 8.26 -4.37
C LYS A 347 20.02 9.03 -5.30
N ILE A 348 19.65 10.23 -4.89
CA ILE A 348 18.96 11.24 -5.69
C ILE A 348 19.94 12.38 -5.89
N VAL A 349 20.43 12.58 -7.11
CA VAL A 349 21.46 13.57 -7.43
C VAL A 349 21.00 14.53 -8.51
N PRO A 350 21.47 15.80 -8.53
CA PRO A 350 21.18 16.71 -9.63
C PRO A 350 21.52 16.07 -10.98
N TRP A 351 20.64 16.26 -11.96
CA TRP A 351 20.80 15.71 -13.31
C TRP A 351 20.28 16.71 -14.31
N CYS A 352 21.10 17.10 -15.28
CA CYS A 352 20.64 17.99 -16.34
C CYS A 352 21.23 17.58 -17.69
N LYS A 353 20.54 17.93 -18.78
CA LYS A 353 20.97 17.63 -20.14
C LYS A 353 22.29 18.31 -20.55
N TYR A 354 22.76 19.29 -19.80
CA TYR A 354 23.90 20.16 -20.12
C TYR A 354 25.12 20.01 -19.18
N PHE A 355 25.06 19.12 -18.17
CA PHE A 355 26.19 18.84 -17.27
C PHE A 355 27.04 17.63 -17.72
N MET A 356 26.83 17.16 -18.95
CA MET A 356 27.55 16.08 -19.62
C MET A 356 27.82 16.49 -21.06
#